data_AF-A0A067K2G8-F1
#
_entry.id   AF-A0A067K2G8-F1
#
_cell.length_a   1.000
_cell.length_b   1.000
_cell.length_c   1.000
_cell.angle_alpha   90.00
_cell.angle_beta   90.00
_cell.angle_gamma   90.00
#
_symmetry.space_group_name_H-M   'P 1'
#
loop_
_entity.id
_entity.type
_entity.pdbx_description
1 polymer ?
#
loop_
_entity_poly.entity_id
_entity_poly.type
_entity_poly.pdbx_seq_one_letter_code
_entity_poly.pdbx_strand_id
1 'polypeptide(L)' 'MGRGKIEIKRIENSTNRQVTYSKRRNGIFKKAQELTVLCDAKVSLIMFSSTGKFHEFISPTTSTISLSL' A
#
# COMPACT_ATOMS: atom_id res chain seq x y z
N MET A 1 24.69 -1.90 -0.21
CA MET A 1 24.21 -1.44 -1.52
C MET A 1 23.14 -0.37 -1.32
N GLY A 2 23.30 0.81 -1.95
CA GLY A 2 22.37 1.94 -1.82
C GLY A 2 21.11 1.82 -2.68
N ARG A 3 20.15 2.72 -2.48
CA ARG A 3 18.90 2.75 -3.26
C ARG A 3 19.13 3.39 -4.63
N GLY A 4 19.08 2.58 -5.69
CA GLY A 4 19.09 3.09 -7.06
C GLY A 4 17.81 3.88 -7.39
N LYS A 5 17.95 4.99 -8.11
CA LYS A 5 16.82 5.72 -8.68
C LYS A 5 16.16 4.86 -9.78
N ILE A 6 14.83 4.82 -9.80
CA ILE A 6 14.05 4.14 -10.83
C ILE A 6 13.02 5.11 -11.43
N GLU A 7 12.70 4.93 -12.71
CA GLU A 7 11.62 5.67 -13.35
C GLU A 7 10.25 5.26 -12.80
N ILE A 8 9.29 6.19 -12.81
CA ILE A 8 7.91 5.91 -12.44
C ILE A 8 7.17 5.36 -13.66
N LYS A 9 7.40 4.07 -13.93
CA LYS A 9 6.72 3.28 -14.95
C LYS A 9 6.49 1.85 -14.44
N ARG A 10 5.70 1.06 -15.16
CA ARG A 10 5.50 -0.36 -14.84
C ARG A 10 6.85 -1.09 -14.85
N ILE A 11 7.11 -1.87 -13.80
CA ILE A 11 8.30 -2.74 -13.74
C ILE A 11 7.97 -4.01 -14.49
N GLU A 12 8.66 -4.30 -15.60
CA GLU A 12 8.35 -5.45 -16.45
C GLU A 12 8.76 -6.79 -15.84
N ASN A 13 9.96 -6.85 -15.24
CA ASN A 13 10.43 -8.04 -14.54
C ASN A 13 9.49 -8.37 -13.35
N SER A 14 8.85 -9.54 -13.40
CA SER A 14 7.83 -9.96 -12.44
C SER A 14 8.35 -10.05 -11.01
N THR A 15 9.53 -10.63 -10.81
CA THR A 15 10.18 -10.75 -9.49
C THR A 15 10.48 -9.38 -8.89
N ASN A 16 11.10 -8.49 -9.66
CA ASN A 16 11.40 -7.12 -9.23
C ASN A 16 10.13 -6.34 -8.93
N ARG A 17 9.07 -6.53 -9.73
CA ARG A 17 7.75 -5.92 -9.50
C ARG A 17 7.13 -6.41 -8.19
N GLN A 18 7.18 -7.71 -7.89
CA GLN A 18 6.62 -8.28 -6.66
C GLN A 18 7.39 -7.84 -5.40
N VAL A 19 8.72 -7.81 -5.47
CA VAL A 19 9.56 -7.30 -4.37
C VAL A 19 9.30 -5.81 -4.16
N THR A 20 9.23 -5.03 -5.23
CA THR A 20 8.95 -3.58 -5.16
C THR A 20 7.56 -3.33 -4.60
N TYR A 21 6.54 -4.07 -5.04
CA TYR A 21 5.18 -4.01 -4.51
C TYR A 21 5.18 -4.25 -3.00
N SER A 22 5.79 -5.34 -2.54
CA SER A 22 5.85 -5.69 -1.12
C SER A 22 6.51 -4.59 -0.28
N LYS A 23 7.65 -4.04 -0.75
CA LYS A 23 8.35 -2.95 -0.05
C LYS A 23 7.56 -1.65 -0.04
N ARG A 24 6.95 -1.25 -1.16
CA ARG A 24 6.16 -0.01 -1.27
C ARG A 24 4.85 -0.09 -0.49
N ARG A 25 4.14 -1.22 -0.57
CA ARG A 25 2.93 -1.48 0.22
C ARG A 25 3.21 -1.31 1.71
N ASN A 26 4.27 -1.94 2.21
CA ASN A 26 4.65 -1.83 3.62
C ASN A 26 5.00 -0.38 4.01
N GLY A 27 5.71 0.35 3.15
CA GLY A 27 6.01 1.77 3.38
C GLY A 27 4.76 2.65 3.43
N ILE A 28 3.82 2.44 2.51
CA ILE A 28 2.55 3.17 2.47
C ILE A 28 1.69 2.85 3.69
N PHE A 29 1.58 1.57 4.08
CA PHE A 29 0.84 1.16 5.28
C PHE A 29 1.38 1.85 6.53
N LYS A 30 2.72 1.89 6.67
CA LYS A 30 3.35 2.60 7.78
C LYS A 30 2.99 4.09 7.79
N LYS A 31 2.99 4.74 6.62
CA LYS A 31 2.62 6.16 6.51
C LYS A 31 1.14 6.42 6.81
N ALA A 32 0.24 5.54 6.39
CA ALA A 32 -1.17 5.62 6.72
C ALA A 32 -1.40 5.49 8.24
N GLN A 33 -0.70 4.55 8.88
CA GLN A 33 -0.73 4.40 10.33
C GLN A 33 -0.17 5.64 11.05
N GLU A 34 0.97 6.17 10.61
CA GLU A 34 1.56 7.39 11.16
C GLU A 34 0.58 8.57 11.09
N LEU A 35 -0.07 8.80 9.93
CA LEU A 35 -1.07 9.86 9.78
C LEU A 35 -2.30 9.65 10.67
N THR A 36 -2.77 8.42 10.79
CA THR A 36 -3.90 8.07 11.65
C THR A 36 -3.59 8.43 13.10
N VAL A 37 -2.40 8.09 13.59
CA VAL A 37 -2.01 8.31 14.99
C VAL A 37 -1.63 9.77 15.29
N LEU A 38 -0.92 10.43 14.37
CA LEU A 38 -0.39 11.78 14.62
C LEU A 38 -1.44 12.87 14.45
N CYS A 39 -2.47 12.63 13.62
CA CYS A 39 -3.39 13.67 13.19
C CYS A 39 -4.86 13.25 13.33
N ASP A 40 -5.16 12.12 13.97
CA ASP A 40 -6.49 11.51 14.04
C ASP A 40 -7.16 11.37 12.65
N ALA A 41 -6.35 11.21 11.61
CA ALA A 41 -6.82 11.13 10.25
C ALA A 41 -7.54 9.79 10.00
N LYS A 42 -8.76 9.85 9.46
CA LYS A 42 -9.46 8.66 8.96
C LYS A 42 -8.90 8.27 7.60
N VAL A 43 -8.27 7.10 7.50
CA VAL A 43 -7.59 6.61 6.30
C VAL A 43 -8.00 5.18 5.99
N SER A 44 -8.30 4.91 4.72
CA SER A 44 -8.54 3.58 4.18
C SER A 44 -7.68 3.35 2.94
N LEU A 45 -7.05 2.19 2.85
CA LEU A 45 -6.25 1.75 1.71
C LEU A 45 -6.68 0.34 1.32
N ILE A 46 -6.95 0.15 0.03
CA ILE A 46 -7.31 -1.14 -0.56
C ILE A 46 -6.36 -1.43 -1.72
N MET A 47 -5.77 -2.62 -1.75
CA MET A 47 -4.85 -3.02 -2.80
C MET A 47 -5.07 -4.47 -3.22
N PHE A 48 -5.11 -4.68 -4.53
CA PHE A 48 -5.08 -6.00 -5.16
C PHE A 48 -3.72 -6.21 -5.82
N SER A 49 -3.00 -7.25 -5.40
CA SER A 49 -1.74 -7.61 -6.06
C SER A 49 -2.00 -8.32 -7.39
N SER A 50 -1.01 -8.33 -8.27
CA SER A 50 -1.05 -9.18 -9.48
C SER A 50 -1.05 -10.68 -9.19
N THR A 51 -0.92 -11.09 -7.92
CA THR A 51 -1.05 -12.48 -7.47
C THR A 51 -2.43 -12.77 -6.87
N GLY A 52 -3.41 -11.87 -7.05
CA GLY A 52 -4.75 -12.00 -6.50
C GLY A 52 -4.86 -11.83 -4.98
N LYS A 53 -3.79 -11.36 -4.31
CA LYS A 53 -3.83 -11.15 -2.86
C LYS A 53 -4.43 -9.79 -2.54
N PHE A 54 -5.42 -9.80 -1.66
CA PHE A 54 -6.03 -8.61 -1.09
C PHE A 54 -5.20 -8.11 0.10
N HIS A 55 -4.99 -6.80 0.15
CA HIS A 55 -4.33 -6.12 1.26
C HIS A 55 -5.11 -4.84 1.59
N GLU A 56 -5.40 -4.66 2.87
CA GLU A 56 -6.07 -3.46 3.34
C GLU A 56 -5.41 -2.87 4.59
N PHE A 57 -5.56 -1.56 4.73
CA PHE A 57 -5.34 -0.82 5.96
C PHE A 57 -6.56 0.06 6.20
N ILE A 58 -7.10 0.03 7.41
CA ILE A 58 -8.26 0.82 7.80
C ILE A 58 -7.98 1.39 9.18
N SER A 59 -8.10 2.71 9.33
CA SER A 59 -7.95 3.37 10.63
C SER A 59 -9.07 2.93 11.60
N PRO A 60 -8.79 2.79 12.91
CA PRO A 60 -9.82 2.52 13.91
C PRO A 60 -10.99 3.52 13.78
N THR A 61 -12.23 3.07 13.99
CA THR A 61 -13.48 3.86 13.83
C THR A 61 -13.90 4.23 12.41
N THR A 62 -13.14 3.84 11.39
CA THR A 62 -13.54 3.98 9.99
C THR A 62 -13.97 2.61 9.48
N SER A 63 -15.22 2.44 9.07
CA SER A 63 -15.64 1.28 8.30
C SER A 63 -15.34 1.58 6.84
N THR A 64 -14.73 0.65 6.12
CA THR A 64 -14.64 0.70 4.66
C THR A 64 -16.04 1.03 4.14
N ILE A 65 -16.20 2.14 3.42
CA ILE A 65 -17.42 2.36 2.64
C ILE A 65 -17.56 1.09 1.81
N SER A 66 -18.59 0.30 2.09
CA SER A 66 -18.88 -0.93 1.37
C SER A 66 -18.87 -0.59 -0.11
N LEU A 67 -17.76 -0.91 -0.79
CA LEU A 67 -17.72 -0.97 -2.24
C LEU A 67 -18.50 -2.23 -2.57
N SER A 68 -19.81 -2.06 -2.67
CA SER A 68 -20.72 -3.04 -3.25
C SER A 68 -20.18 -3.33 -4.65
N LEU A 69 -19.51 -4.47 -4.80
CA LEU A 69 -19.28 -5.11 -6.08
C LEU A 69 -20.56 -5.82 -6.50
#